data_AF-A0A9N9GU08-F1
#
_entry.id   AF-A0A9N9GU08-F1
#
_cell.length_a   1.000
_cell.length_b   1.000
_cell.length_c   1.000
_cell.angle_alpha   90.00
_cell.angle_beta   90.00
_cell.angle_gamma   90.00
#
_symmetry.space_group_name_H-M   'P 1'
#
loop_
_entity.id
_entity.type
_entity.pdbx_description
1 polymer ?
#
loop_
_entity_poly.entity_id
_entity_poly.type
_entity_poly.pdbx_seq_one_letter_code
_entity_poly.pdbx_strand_id
1 'polypeptide(L)'
;MCSNSYRIAKLVQQEVKVKKIYRVLEYDRESNPWIENFIHLSMELEKQSKDPREKVYHKLMREIFNTKTFYEVSKQDGLTSQADYYKNKIEDCIFEFLSHMGGDKKEWLTRRVVRTLRQVITSQKVLDLLDIAENKGLESPGQLII
;
A
#
# COMPACT_ATOMS: atom_id res chain seq x y z
N MET A 1 18.18 -8.22 -3.47
CA MET A 1 17.33 -8.69 -4.61
C MET A 1 15.96 -8.10 -4.33
N CYS A 2 15.26 -7.52 -5.30
CA CYS A 2 13.96 -6.88 -5.03
C CYS A 2 13.06 -7.77 -4.15
N SER A 3 12.33 -7.18 -3.20
CA SER A 3 11.47 -7.93 -2.27
C SER A 3 10.49 -8.88 -2.97
N ASN A 4 10.02 -8.51 -4.17
CA ASN A 4 9.16 -9.37 -4.98
C ASN A 4 9.91 -10.56 -5.60
N SER A 5 11.16 -10.40 -6.03
CA SER A 5 11.97 -11.52 -6.50
C SER A 5 12.36 -12.47 -5.35
N TYR A 6 12.55 -11.97 -4.13
CA TYR A 6 12.71 -12.83 -2.94
C TYR A 6 11.45 -13.65 -2.63
N ARG A 7 10.26 -13.03 -2.70
CA ARG A 7 8.99 -13.74 -2.47
C ARG A 7 8.71 -14.79 -3.55
N ILE A 8 8.98 -14.47 -4.82
CA ILE A 8 8.85 -15.45 -5.91
C ILE A 8 9.86 -16.57 -5.73
N ALA A 9 11.13 -16.26 -5.43
CA ALA A 9 12.14 -17.27 -5.16
C ALA A 9 11.75 -18.20 -3.99
N LYS A 10 11.19 -17.63 -2.92
CA LYS A 10 10.68 -18.40 -1.77
C LYS A 10 9.49 -19.28 -2.13
N LEU A 11 8.54 -18.78 -2.94
CA LEU A 11 7.39 -19.57 -3.41
C LEU A 11 7.83 -20.70 -4.34
N VAL A 12 8.81 -20.45 -5.21
CA VAL A 12 9.42 -21.47 -6.07
C VAL A 12 10.17 -22.52 -5.24
N GLN A 13 10.91 -22.11 -4.20
CA GLN A 13 11.54 -23.05 -3.24
C GLN A 13 10.54 -23.88 -2.45
N GLN A 14 9.31 -23.40 -2.28
CA GLN A 14 8.20 -24.11 -1.63
C GLN A 14 7.39 -24.97 -2.61
N GLU A 15 7.91 -25.21 -3.83
CA GLU A 15 7.25 -25.97 -4.91
C GLU A 15 5.87 -25.43 -5.33
N VAL A 16 5.57 -24.16 -5.01
CA VAL A 16 4.32 -23.53 -5.42
C VAL A 16 4.36 -23.32 -6.93
N LYS A 17 3.42 -23.94 -7.67
CA LYS A 17 3.26 -23.72 -9.11
C LYS A 17 2.79 -22.29 -9.39
N VAL A 18 3.73 -21.41 -9.71
CA VAL A 18 3.45 -20.05 -10.17
C VAL A 18 2.95 -20.12 -11.62
N LYS A 19 1.65 -19.85 -11.84
CA LYS A 19 1.03 -19.92 -13.18
C LYS A 19 1.44 -18.78 -14.12
N LYS A 20 1.60 -17.56 -13.62
CA LYS A 20 1.95 -16.39 -14.46
C LYS A 20 2.54 -15.26 -13.61
N ILE A 21 3.70 -14.76 -14.03
CA ILE A 21 4.31 -13.54 -13.50
C ILE A 21 4.10 -12.45 -14.55
N TYR A 22 3.35 -11.40 -14.20
CA TYR A 22 2.97 -10.36 -15.17
C TYR A 22 4.08 -9.33 -15.40
N ARG A 23 4.81 -8.94 -14.35
CA ARG A 23 5.95 -8.02 -14.44
C ARG A 23 6.80 -8.11 -13.18
N VAL A 24 8.11 -8.20 -13.33
CA VAL A 24 9.08 -8.00 -12.25
C VAL A 24 9.67 -6.63 -12.45
N LEU A 25 9.57 -5.77 -11.44
CA LEU A 25 10.33 -4.52 -11.43
C LEU A 25 11.70 -4.80 -10.83
N GLU A 26 12.71 -4.53 -11.64
CA GLU A 26 14.07 -4.38 -11.16
C GLU A 26 14.32 -2.89 -10.98
N TYR A 27 14.68 -2.51 -9.76
CA TYR A 27 15.26 -1.21 -9.49
C TYR A 27 16.76 -1.39 -9.40
N ASP A 28 17.50 -0.45 -9.96
CA ASP A 28 18.95 -0.43 -9.78
C ASP A 28 19.24 -0.16 -8.29
N ARG A 29 19.94 -1.11 -7.66
CA ARG A 29 20.26 -1.06 -6.24
C ARG A 29 21.36 -0.07 -5.92
N GLU A 30 22.23 0.21 -6.89
CA GLU A 30 23.34 1.13 -6.70
C GLU A 30 22.81 2.57 -6.68
N SER A 31 21.87 2.90 -7.58
CA SER A 31 21.22 4.21 -7.58
C SER A 31 20.06 4.34 -6.58
N ASN A 32 19.42 3.24 -6.16
CA ASN A 32 18.26 3.27 -5.25
C ASN A 32 18.38 2.34 -4.03
N PRO A 33 19.47 2.42 -3.24
CA PRO A 33 19.67 1.55 -2.07
C PRO A 33 18.60 1.78 -0.98
N TRP A 34 18.01 2.97 -0.95
CA TRP A 34 16.96 3.34 -0.02
C TRP A 34 15.68 2.52 -0.20
N ILE A 35 15.40 1.99 -1.40
CA ILE A 35 14.22 1.16 -1.68
C ILE A 35 14.31 -0.17 -0.93
N GLU A 36 15.47 -0.84 -1.02
CA GLU A 36 15.71 -2.11 -0.31
C GLU A 36 15.69 -1.90 1.20
N ASN A 37 16.28 -0.80 1.68
CA ASN A 37 16.22 -0.41 3.09
C ASN A 37 14.79 -0.14 3.57
N PHE A 38 13.98 0.57 2.79
CA PHE A 38 12.58 0.85 3.14
C PHE A 38 11.76 -0.44 3.24
N ILE A 39 11.91 -1.35 2.27
CA ILE A 39 11.17 -2.62 2.27
C ILE A 39 11.61 -3.50 3.44
N HIS A 40 12.91 -3.61 3.68
CA HIS A 40 13.45 -4.38 4.80
C HIS A 40 12.98 -3.82 6.14
N LEU A 41 13.10 -2.50 6.35
CA LEU A 41 12.65 -1.83 7.56
C LEU A 41 11.14 -2.02 7.77
N SER A 42 10.33 -1.86 6.72
CA SER A 42 8.87 -2.06 6.81
C SER A 42 8.50 -3.51 7.16
N MET A 43 9.26 -4.50 6.66
CA MET A 43 9.06 -5.90 7.02
C MET A 43 9.44 -6.19 8.48
N GLU A 44 10.55 -5.61 8.96
CA GLU A 44 10.97 -5.78 10.34
C GLU A 44 10.02 -5.09 11.31
N LEU A 45 9.58 -3.86 11.00
CA LEU A 45 8.56 -3.15 11.77
C LEU A 45 7.24 -3.92 11.82
N GLU A 46 6.79 -4.52 10.72
CA GLU A 46 5.60 -5.39 10.71
C GLU A 46 5.77 -6.62 11.63
N LYS A 47 6.94 -7.28 11.59
CA LYS A 47 7.20 -8.47 12.42
C LYS A 47 7.30 -8.14 13.90
N GLN A 48 7.97 -7.04 14.23
CA GLN A 48 8.27 -6.64 15.61
C GLN A 48 7.09 -5.96 16.28
N SER A 49 6.13 -5.44 15.51
CA SER A 49 4.98 -4.79 16.09
C SER A 49 4.08 -5.79 16.83
N LYS A 50 3.82 -5.45 18.10
CA LYS A 50 2.89 -6.15 18.98
C LYS A 50 1.46 -5.64 18.82
N ASP A 51 1.28 -4.45 18.26
CA ASP A 51 -0.04 -3.88 18.00
C ASP A 51 -0.54 -4.38 16.63
N PRO A 52 -1.67 -5.10 16.58
CA PRO A 52 -2.27 -5.55 15.32
C PRO A 52 -2.55 -4.41 14.33
N ARG A 53 -2.88 -3.20 14.82
CA ARG A 53 -3.16 -2.02 13.98
C ARG A 53 -1.89 -1.50 13.33
N GLU A 54 -0.80 -1.41 14.08
CA GLU A 54 0.49 -0.97 13.56
C GLU A 54 1.05 -2.00 12.57
N LYS A 55 0.87 -3.30 12.84
CA LYS A 55 1.22 -4.37 11.91
C LYS A 55 0.48 -4.25 10.58
N VAL A 56 -0.82 -4.02 10.63
CA VAL A 56 -1.66 -3.78 9.44
C VAL A 56 -1.23 -2.50 8.70
N TYR A 57 -0.82 -1.45 9.43
CA TYR A 57 -0.26 -0.23 8.83
C TYR A 57 1.08 -0.47 8.12
N HIS A 58 2.05 -1.16 8.74
CA HIS A 58 3.34 -1.46 8.11
C HIS A 58 3.18 -2.33 6.86
N LYS A 59 2.23 -3.29 6.91
CA LYS A 59 1.83 -4.07 5.74
C LYS A 59 1.26 -3.17 4.63
N LEU A 60 0.33 -2.28 4.96
CA LEU A 60 -0.26 -1.33 4.01
C LEU A 60 0.81 -0.47 3.34
N MET A 61 1.69 0.15 4.12
CA MET A 61 2.71 1.06 3.61
C MET A 61 3.62 0.36 2.60
N ARG A 62 4.00 -0.91 2.86
CA ARG A 62 4.77 -1.71 1.91
C ARG A 62 3.97 -2.03 0.63
N GLU A 63 2.69 -2.39 0.76
CA GLU A 63 1.85 -2.71 -0.40
C GLU A 63 1.60 -1.49 -1.28
N ILE A 64 1.26 -0.34 -0.69
CA ILE A 64 1.11 0.92 -1.42
C ILE A 64 2.43 1.31 -2.08
N PHE A 65 3.55 1.25 -1.35
CA PHE A 65 4.85 1.63 -1.89
C PHE A 65 5.21 0.79 -3.13
N ASN A 66 5.11 -0.54 -3.02
CA ASN A 66 5.38 -1.43 -4.15
C ASN A 66 4.46 -1.12 -5.33
N THR A 67 3.16 -1.01 -5.08
CA THR A 67 2.16 -0.76 -6.14
C THR A 67 2.36 0.60 -6.80
N LYS A 68 2.75 1.62 -6.02
CA LYS A 68 3.08 2.95 -6.54
C LYS A 68 4.29 2.91 -7.46
N THR A 69 5.32 2.11 -7.15
CA THR A 69 6.45 1.93 -8.08
C THR A 69 5.96 1.38 -9.43
N PHE A 70 5.05 0.41 -9.44
CA PHE A 70 4.46 -0.09 -10.68
C PHE A 70 3.59 0.94 -11.40
N TYR A 71 2.82 1.74 -10.67
CA TYR A 71 2.07 2.86 -11.23
C TYR A 71 2.99 3.87 -11.93
N GLU A 72 4.03 4.35 -11.26
CA GLU A 72 4.95 5.36 -11.80
C GLU A 72 5.70 4.84 -13.03
N VAL A 73 6.21 3.61 -13.00
CA VAL A 73 6.85 2.99 -14.18
C VAL A 73 5.87 2.84 -15.33
N SER A 74 4.64 2.36 -15.06
CA SER A 74 3.62 2.24 -16.11
C SER A 74 3.26 3.60 -16.71
N LYS A 75 3.23 4.66 -15.89
CA LYS A 75 2.99 6.03 -16.33
C LYS A 75 4.16 6.56 -17.18
N GLN A 76 5.40 6.33 -16.76
CA GLN A 76 6.61 6.70 -17.51
C GLN A 76 6.67 6.00 -18.88
N ASP A 77 6.25 4.74 -18.94
CA ASP A 77 6.20 3.94 -20.16
C ASP A 77 4.98 4.28 -21.06
N GLY A 78 4.11 5.21 -20.65
CA GLY A 78 2.89 5.56 -21.39
C GLY A 78 1.80 4.47 -21.38
N LEU A 79 1.88 3.49 -20.48
CA LEU A 79 0.95 2.37 -20.36
C LEU A 79 -0.27 2.75 -19.52
N THR A 80 -1.15 3.60 -20.06
CA THR A 80 -2.28 4.21 -19.33
C THR A 80 -3.18 3.19 -18.64
N SER A 81 -3.62 2.13 -19.32
CA SER A 81 -4.49 1.11 -18.71
C SER A 81 -3.82 0.38 -17.55
N GLN A 82 -2.50 0.19 -17.63
CA GLN A 82 -1.74 -0.47 -16.57
C GLN A 82 -1.49 0.47 -15.39
N ALA A 83 -1.23 1.75 -15.65
CA ALA A 83 -1.18 2.78 -14.63
C ALA A 83 -2.51 2.89 -13.89
N ASP A 84 -3.64 2.94 -14.60
CA ASP A 84 -4.98 2.97 -14.00
C ASP A 84 -5.27 1.73 -13.16
N TYR A 85 -4.87 0.55 -13.63
CA TYR A 85 -4.97 -0.69 -12.85
C TYR A 85 -4.23 -0.56 -11.50
N TYR A 86 -2.97 -0.11 -11.52
CA TYR A 86 -2.19 0.04 -10.29
C TYR A 86 -2.70 1.16 -9.38
N LYS A 87 -3.22 2.25 -9.96
CA LYS A 87 -3.91 3.30 -9.22
C LYS A 87 -5.10 2.71 -8.45
N ASN A 88 -5.99 1.99 -9.12
CA ASN A 88 -7.15 1.36 -8.47
C ASN A 88 -6.72 0.35 -7.39
N LYS A 89 -5.66 -0.41 -7.65
CA LYS A 89 -5.06 -1.34 -6.67
C LYS A 89 -4.58 -0.63 -5.39
N ILE A 90 -4.02 0.58 -5.50
CA ILE A 90 -3.64 1.39 -4.32
C ILE A 90 -4.90 1.80 -3.55
N GLU A 91 -5.95 2.22 -4.26
CA GLU A 91 -7.23 2.60 -3.65
C GLU A 91 -7.84 1.42 -2.88
N ASP A 92 -7.85 0.22 -3.46
CA ASP A 92 -8.37 -0.99 -2.83
C ASP A 92 -7.63 -1.33 -1.53
N CYS A 93 -6.29 -1.30 -1.53
CA CYS A 93 -5.49 -1.56 -0.34
C CYS A 93 -5.82 -0.59 0.81
N ILE A 94 -6.03 0.69 0.48
CA ILE A 94 -6.37 1.72 1.47
C ILE A 94 -7.80 1.53 1.97
N PHE A 95 -8.73 1.23 1.08
CA PHE A 95 -10.12 0.96 1.45
C PHE A 95 -10.21 -0.25 2.39
N GLU A 96 -9.49 -1.32 2.08
CA GLU A 96 -9.36 -2.51 2.93
C GLU A 96 -8.77 -2.14 4.30
N PHE A 97 -7.70 -1.34 4.34
CA PHE A 97 -7.12 -0.85 5.59
C PHE A 97 -8.12 -0.05 6.42
N LEU A 98 -8.77 0.95 5.83
CA LEU A 98 -9.75 1.81 6.52
C LEU A 98 -10.93 1.00 7.06
N SER A 99 -11.33 -0.06 6.36
CA SER A 99 -12.36 -1.00 6.81
C SER A 99 -11.93 -1.82 8.03
N HIS A 100 -10.65 -2.21 8.11
CA HIS A 100 -10.10 -2.97 9.24
C HIS A 100 -9.88 -2.13 10.52
N MET A 101 -9.81 -0.80 10.42
CA MET A 101 -9.44 0.08 11.55
C MET A 101 -10.53 0.26 12.65
N GLY A 102 -11.66 -0.45 12.61
CA GLY A 102 -12.61 -0.56 13.73
C GLY A 102 -13.29 0.75 14.17
N GLY A 103 -13.85 0.82 15.39
CA GLY A 103 -14.55 2.00 15.93
C GLY A 103 -13.63 3.09 16.51
N ASP A 104 -12.43 2.72 17.00
CA ASP A 104 -11.45 3.64 17.59
C ASP A 104 -10.58 4.36 16.54
N LYS A 105 -11.20 4.71 15.41
CA LYS A 105 -10.55 5.32 14.23
C LYS A 105 -9.86 6.64 14.54
N LYS A 106 -10.42 7.44 15.45
CA LYS A 106 -10.04 8.86 15.62
C LYS A 106 -8.60 9.03 16.11
N GLU A 107 -8.15 8.21 17.06
CA GLU A 107 -6.81 8.33 17.68
C GLU A 107 -5.69 7.67 16.85
N TRP A 108 -6.03 6.67 16.03
CA TRP A 108 -5.05 6.05 15.14
C TRP A 108 -4.87 6.81 13.82
N LEU A 109 -5.95 7.42 13.34
CA LEU A 109 -5.91 8.29 12.16
C LEU A 109 -5.37 9.69 12.48
N THR A 110 -5.14 10.04 13.75
CA THR A 110 -4.64 11.37 14.11
C THR A 110 -3.28 11.66 13.47
N ARG A 111 -3.37 12.47 12.41
CA ARG A 111 -2.34 13.24 11.70
C ARG A 111 -1.18 12.47 11.05
N ARG A 112 -0.53 11.51 11.70
CA ARG A 112 0.70 10.90 11.13
C ARG A 112 0.39 9.93 9.99
N VAL A 113 -0.49 8.96 10.22
CA VAL A 113 -0.90 7.96 9.22
C VAL A 113 -1.61 8.63 8.05
N VAL A 114 -2.57 9.51 8.32
CA VAL A 114 -3.33 10.24 7.27
C VAL A 114 -2.41 11.14 6.44
N ARG A 115 -1.52 11.92 7.07
CA ARG A 115 -0.57 12.76 6.32
C ARG A 115 0.34 11.94 5.42
N THR A 116 0.85 10.81 5.90
CA THR A 116 1.68 9.92 5.08
C THR A 116 0.87 9.32 3.94
N LEU A 117 -0.36 8.86 4.17
CA LEU A 117 -1.22 8.35 3.11
C LEU A 117 -1.53 9.43 2.05
N ARG A 118 -1.91 10.65 2.47
CA ARG A 118 -2.16 11.79 1.56
C ARG A 118 -0.95 12.10 0.66
N GLN A 119 0.27 12.01 1.17
CA GLN A 119 1.49 12.23 0.38
C GLN A 119 1.71 11.17 -0.70
N VAL A 120 1.18 9.97 -0.50
CA VAL A 120 1.44 8.83 -1.39
C VAL A 120 0.35 8.70 -2.45
N ILE A 121 -0.86 9.20 -2.19
CA ILE A 121 -2.07 9.02 -3.00
C ILE A 121 -2.27 10.13 -4.04
N THR A 122 -2.81 9.74 -5.21
CA THR A 122 -3.15 10.65 -6.32
C THR A 122 -4.65 10.72 -6.63
N SER A 123 -5.48 10.01 -5.84
CA SER A 123 -6.92 9.88 -6.07
C SER A 123 -7.74 10.78 -5.17
N GLN A 124 -8.58 11.64 -5.76
CA GLN A 124 -9.46 12.56 -5.02
C GLN A 124 -10.45 11.81 -4.12
N LYS A 125 -11.04 10.72 -4.61
CA LYS A 125 -12.00 9.90 -3.84
C LYS A 125 -11.39 9.38 -2.52
N VAL A 126 -10.14 8.93 -2.55
CA VAL A 126 -9.46 8.44 -1.35
C VAL A 126 -9.03 9.59 -0.45
N LEU A 127 -8.65 10.75 -1.02
CA LEU A 127 -8.40 11.97 -0.23
C LEU A 127 -9.65 12.40 0.52
N ASP A 128 -10.83 12.32 -0.09
CA ASP A 128 -12.11 12.65 0.55
C ASP A 128 -12.43 11.67 1.68
N LEU A 129 -12.20 10.36 1.47
CA LEU A 129 -12.38 9.35 2.52
C LEU A 129 -11.43 9.56 3.71
N LEU A 130 -10.17 9.91 3.45
CA LEU A 130 -9.20 10.24 4.49
C LEU A 130 -9.61 11.51 5.23
N ASP A 131 -10.17 12.50 4.53
CA ASP A 131 -10.67 13.74 5.14
C ASP A 131 -11.88 13.50 6.04
N ILE A 132 -12.83 12.69 5.59
CA ILE A 132 -13.97 12.25 6.40
C ILE A 132 -13.48 11.50 7.64
N ALA A 133 -12.52 10.59 7.47
CA ALA A 133 -11.99 9.80 8.56
C ALA A 133 -11.19 10.64 9.57
N GLU A 134 -10.49 11.68 9.12
CA GLU A 134 -9.73 12.64 9.95
C GLU A 134 -10.65 13.60 10.71
N ASN A 135 -11.65 14.17 10.04
CA ASN A 135 -12.44 15.28 10.56
C ASN A 135 -13.77 14.87 11.19
N LYS A 136 -14.42 13.81 10.71
CA LYS A 136 -15.79 13.46 11.11
C LYS A 136 -15.88 12.12 11.85
N GLY A 137 -14.85 11.27 11.74
CA GLY A 137 -15.02 9.85 12.03
C GLY A 137 -15.96 9.24 10.99
N LEU A 138 -15.69 8.00 10.56
CA LEU A 138 -16.60 7.31 9.66
C LEU A 138 -17.90 7.03 10.42
N GLU A 139 -18.85 7.97 10.36
CA GLU A 139 -20.23 7.70 10.74
C GLU A 139 -20.69 6.48 9.93
N SER A 140 -21.32 5.55 10.64
CA SER A 140 -21.74 4.23 10.19
C SER A 140 -22.29 4.25 8.76
N PRO A 141 -22.03 3.22 7.93
CA PRO A 141 -22.50 3.16 6.54
C PRO A 141 -24.02 3.05 6.51
N GLY A 142 -24.69 4.21 6.55
CA GLY A 142 -26.15 4.33 6.50
C GLY A 142 -26.64 5.47 5.61
N GLN A 143 -25.78 6.40 5.18
CA GLN A 143 -26.20 7.55 4.38
C GLN A 143 -25.12 7.98 3.40
N LEU A 144 -24.93 7.18 2.35
CA LEU A 144 -24.54 7.70 1.03
C LEU A 144 -25.83 7.82 0.24
N ILE A 145 -26.42 9.02 0.24
CA ILE A 145 -27.51 9.35 -0.69
C ILE A 145 -26.86 9.63 -2.04
N ILE A 146 -27.27 8.85 -3.03
CA ILE A 146 -26.92 8.95 -4.46
C ILE A 146 -27.47 10.25 -5.04
#